data_AF-A0A2G3DS27-F1
#
_entry.id   AF-A0A2G3DS27-F1
#
_cell.length_a   1.000
_cell.length_b   1.000
_cell.length_c   1.000
_cell.angle_alpha   90.00
_cell.angle_beta   90.00
_cell.angle_gamma   90.00
#
_symmetry.space_group_name_H-M   'P 1'
#
loop_
_entity.id
_entity.type
_entity.pdbx_description
1 polymer ?
#
loop_
_entity_poly.entity_id
_entity_poly.type
_entity_poly.pdbx_seq_one_letter_code
_entity_poly.pdbx_strand_id
1 'polypeptide(L)' 'HFSEDCKCSTSMTARIDVTYLVEYSKRNGTKFYINFLYILSKVLNSREDYRMGYLWQTDELICYDVINPTQYVFHEDTET' A
#
# COMPACT_ATOMS: atom_id res chain seq x y z
N HIS A 1 8.84 11.20 21.60
CA HIS A 1 9.99 11.53 20.74
C HIS A 1 9.64 11.65 19.26
N PHE A 2 9.58 10.60 18.43
CA PHE A 2 9.37 10.78 16.97
C PHE A 2 7.92 11.12 16.56
N SER A 3 6.95 10.96 17.46
CA SER A 3 5.56 11.38 17.28
C SER A 3 5.27 12.80 17.77
N GLU A 4 6.08 13.34 18.68
CA GLU A 4 5.79 14.56 19.44
C GLU A 4 6.90 15.62 19.31
N ASP A 5 8.13 15.24 19.65
CA ASP A 5 9.28 16.15 19.74
C ASP A 5 9.97 16.39 18.37
N CYS A 6 10.06 15.34 17.55
CA CYS A 6 10.71 15.38 16.25
C CYS A 6 9.96 14.53 15.25
N LYS A 7 8.82 15.05 14.77
CA LYS A 7 8.06 14.42 13.69
C LYS A 7 8.94 14.27 12.46
N CYS A 8 9.23 13.03 12.08
CA CYS A 8 10.05 12.70 10.93
C CYS A 8 9.45 11.55 10.14
N SER A 9 9.66 11.56 8.83
CA SER A 9 9.33 10.46 7.92
C SER A 9 10.55 10.07 7.10
N THR A 10 10.57 8.84 6.62
CA THR A 10 11.62 8.32 5.73
C THR A 10 10.95 7.68 4.52
N SER A 11 11.56 7.86 3.36
CA SER A 11 11.19 7.18 2.13
C SER A 11 12.34 6.28 1.66
N MET A 12 11.97 5.14 1.07
CA MET A 12 12.93 4.20 0.49
C MET A 12 12.40 3.74 -0.86
N THR A 13 13.30 3.64 -1.83
CA THR A 13 13.01 3.11 -3.17
C THR A 13 13.87 1.88 -3.40
N ALA A 14 13.24 0.77 -3.80
CA ALA A 14 13.92 -0.47 -4.12
C ALA A 14 13.46 -1.00 -5.48
N ARG A 15 14.36 -1.67 -6.21
CA ARG A 15 14.01 -2.40 -7.43
C ARG A 15 13.48 -3.78 -7.04
N ILE A 16 12.24 -4.05 -7.41
CA ILE A 16 11.60 -5.34 -7.17
C ILE A 16 11.58 -6.12 -8.49
N ASP A 17 12.05 -7.37 -8.47
CA ASP A 17 11.90 -8.28 -9.60
C ASP A 17 10.45 -8.78 -9.67
N VAL A 18 9.77 -8.44 -10.77
CA VAL A 18 8.38 -8.78 -11.03
C VAL A 18 8.21 -9.78 -12.18
N THR A 19 9.30 -10.40 -12.66
CA THR A 19 9.30 -11.29 -13.83
C THR A 19 8.23 -12.37 -13.73
N TYR A 20 8.19 -13.09 -12.60
CA TYR A 20 7.19 -14.15 -12.39
C TYR A 20 5.75 -13.64 -12.30
N LEU A 21 5.55 -12.42 -11.77
CA LEU A 21 4.22 -11.82 -11.67
C LEU A 21 3.69 -11.43 -13.05
N VAL A 22 4.57 -10.92 -13.93
CA VAL A 22 4.23 -10.62 -15.33
C VAL A 22 3.86 -11.90 -16.07
N GLU A 23 4.67 -12.95 -15.93
CA GLU A 23 4.37 -14.26 -16.54
C GLU A 23 3.07 -14.85 -16.01
N TYR A 24 2.83 -14.78 -14.70
CA TYR A 24 1.58 -15.23 -14.09
C TYR A 24 0.38 -14.47 -14.67
N SER A 25 0.49 -13.14 -14.77
CA SER A 25 -0.60 -12.30 -15.27
C SER A 25 -0.94 -12.64 -16.74
N LYS A 26 0.09 -12.82 -17.58
CA LYS A 26 -0.08 -13.24 -18.99
C LYS A 26 -0.69 -14.63 -19.11
N ARG A 27 -0.18 -15.61 -18.36
CA ARG A 27 -0.67 -17.00 -18.40
C ARG A 27 -2.13 -17.12 -17.98
N ASN A 28 -2.57 -16.31 -17.03
CA ASN A 28 -3.93 -16.37 -16.47
C ASN A 28 -4.89 -15.33 -17.07
N GLY A 29 -4.45 -14.52 -18.05
CA GLY A 29 -5.29 -13.47 -18.65
C GLY A 29 -5.73 -12.38 -17.66
N THR A 30 -5.00 -12.18 -16.57
CA THR A 30 -5.32 -11.19 -15.53
C THR A 30 -4.51 -9.90 -15.72
N LYS A 31 -5.08 -8.77 -15.30
CA LYS A 31 -4.37 -7.48 -15.36
C LYS A 31 -3.23 -7.47 -14.33
N PHE A 32 -2.00 -7.23 -14.78
CA PHE A 32 -0.81 -7.14 -13.92
C PHE A 32 -1.02 -6.19 -12.74
N TYR A 33 -1.59 -5.01 -12.99
CA TYR A 33 -1.87 -4.01 -11.97
C TYR A 33 -2.76 -4.53 -10.83
N ILE A 34 -3.81 -5.28 -11.16
CA ILE A 34 -4.73 -5.85 -10.16
C ILE A 34 -4.02 -6.92 -9.33
N ASN A 35 -3.22 -7.78 -9.97
CA ASN A 35 -2.43 -8.78 -9.25
C ASN A 35 -1.40 -8.12 -8.32
N PHE A 36 -0.74 -7.06 -8.78
CA PHE A 36 0.22 -6.30 -7.98
C PHE A 36 -0.45 -5.60 -6.79
N LEU A 37 -1.61 -4.96 -7.01
CA LEU A 37 -2.38 -4.32 -5.95
C LEU A 37 -2.86 -5.33 -4.90
N TYR A 38 -3.30 -6.51 -5.32
CA TYR A 38 -3.68 -7.59 -4.41
C TYR A 38 -2.50 -8.03 -3.54
N ILE A 39 -1.32 -8.22 -4.14
CA ILE A 39 -0.10 -8.58 -3.40
C ILE A 39 0.26 -7.49 -2.38
N LEU A 40 0.25 -6.22 -2.80
CA LEU A 40 0.49 -5.09 -1.89
C LEU A 40 -0.47 -5.11 -0.71
N SER A 41 -1.78 -5.25 -0.99
CA SER A 41 -2.81 -5.29 0.05
C SER A 41 -2.60 -6.45 1.00
N LYS A 42 -2.25 -7.63 0.49
CA LYS A 42 -1.97 -8.82 1.30
C LYS A 42 -0.73 -8.65 2.18
N VAL A 43 0.34 -8.06 1.65
CA VAL A 43 1.59 -7.84 2.40
C VAL A 43 1.40 -6.76 3.48
N LEU A 44 0.71 -5.67 3.17
CA LEU A 44 0.43 -4.63 4.18
C LEU A 44 -0.49 -5.17 5.29
N ASN A 45 -1.47 -6.01 4.96
CA ASN A 45 -2.33 -6.66 5.95
C ASN A 45 -1.64 -7.82 6.71
N SER A 46 -0.43 -8.25 6.34
CA SER A 46 0.26 -9.32 7.08
C SER A 46 1.04 -8.82 8.30
N ARG A 47 1.17 -7.50 8.47
CA ARG A 47 1.88 -6.90 9.59
C ARG A 47 1.06 -5.79 10.25
N GLU A 48 1.04 -5.78 11.57
CA GLU A 48 0.27 -4.83 12.37
C GLU A 48 0.80 -3.40 12.24
N ASP A 49 2.12 -3.22 12.13
CA ASP A 49 2.76 -1.91 12.01
C ASP A 49 2.29 -1.12 10.77
N TYR A 50 1.91 -1.79 9.69
CA TYR A 50 1.31 -1.17 8.51
C TYR A 50 -0.19 -0.87 8.63
N ARG A 51 -0.86 -1.38 9.67
CA ARG A 51 -2.27 -1.14 9.97
C ARG A 51 -2.48 -0.19 11.15
N MET A 52 -1.42 0.44 11.65
CA MET A 52 -1.54 1.40 12.74
C MET A 52 -1.99 2.77 12.22
N GLY A 53 -2.90 3.38 12.96
CA GLY A 53 -3.36 4.74 12.73
C GLY A 53 -3.28 5.54 14.03
N TYR A 54 -2.89 6.81 13.93
CA TYR A 54 -2.91 7.74 15.07
C TYR A 54 -4.04 8.74 14.89
N LEU A 55 -5.04 8.66 15.77
CA LEU A 55 -6.23 9.50 15.79
C LEU A 55 -5.93 10.80 16.54
N TRP A 56 -5.52 11.84 15.81
CA TRP A 56 -5.09 13.11 16.40
C TRP A 56 -6.21 13.82 17.19
N GLN A 57 -7.48 13.55 16.88
CA GLN A 57 -8.62 14.15 17.58
C GLN A 57 -8.80 13.59 18.99
N THR A 58 -8.49 12.31 19.18
CA THR A 58 -8.69 11.59 20.45
C THR A 58 -7.39 11.24 21.17
N ASP A 59 -6.24 11.54 20.55
CA ASP A 59 -4.91 11.16 21.03
C ASP A 59 -4.74 9.63 21.19
N GLU A 60 -5.36 8.87 20.28
CA GLU A 60 -5.40 7.41 20.36
C GLU A 60 -4.57 6.76 19.25
N LEU A 61 -3.81 5.73 19.64
CA LEU A 61 -3.13 4.83 18.72
C LEU A 61 -3.99 3.58 18.52
N ILE A 62 -4.44 3.36 17.29
CA ILE A 62 -5.27 2.21 16.93
C ILE A 62 -4.54 1.29 15.96
N CYS A 63 -4.97 0.03 15.92
CA CYS A 63 -4.57 -0.94 14.90
C CYS A 63 -5.83 -1.47 14.23
N TYR A 64 -5.95 -1.31 12.92
CA TYR A 64 -7.09 -1.83 12.16
C TYR A 64 -6.98 -3.35 12.00
N ASP A 65 -8.12 -4.04 12.00
CA ASP A 65 -8.18 -5.48 11.67
C ASP A 65 -7.77 -5.72 10.21
N VAL A 66 -8.26 -4.85 9.31
CA VAL A 66 -8.01 -4.89 7.87
C VAL A 66 -7.90 -3.47 7.32
N ILE A 67 -6.94 -3.26 6.43
CA ILE A 67 -6.82 -2.03 5.62
C ILE A 67 -7.06 -2.33 4.14
N ASN A 68 -7.67 -1.39 3.43
CA ASN A 68 -7.96 -1.51 2.01
C ASN A 68 -7.13 -0.51 1.21
N PRO A 69 -6.60 -0.89 0.03
CA PRO A 69 -5.83 0.02 -0.80
C PRO A 69 -6.72 1.14 -1.33
N THR A 70 -6.17 2.35 -1.40
CA THR A 70 -6.73 3.47 -2.15
C THR A 70 -5.75 3.83 -3.25
N GLN A 71 -6.24 3.92 -4.49
CA GLN A 71 -5.41 4.14 -5.66
C GLN A 71 -6.08 5.12 -6.62
N TYR A 72 -5.25 5.87 -7.34
CA TYR A 72 -5.71 6.69 -8.45
C TYR A 72 -5.93 5.82 -9.68
N VAL A 73 -7.06 6.04 -10.36
CA VAL A 73 -7.33 5.47 -11.67
C VAL A 73 -7.12 6.59 -12.67
N PHE A 74 -6.25 6.35 -13.64
CA PHE A 74 -5.99 7.33 -14.69
C PHE A 74 -7.15 7.36 -15.68
N HIS A 75 -7.70 8.55 -15.88
CA HIS A 75 -8.74 8.91 -16.83
C HIS A 75 -8.07 9.67 -18.00
N GLU A 76 -7.94 8.98 -19.14
CA GLU A 76 -7.25 9.52 -20.32
C GLU A 76 -7.91 10.80 -20.85
N ASP A 77 -9.24 10.94 -20.72
CA ASP A 77 -10.02 12.07 -21.23
C ASP A 77 -9.69 13.40 -20.55
N THR A 78 -9.26 13.34 -19.29
CA THR A 78 -8.98 14.52 -18.45
C THR A 78 -7.51 14.62 -18.07
N GLU A 79 -6.65 13.71 -18.54
CA GLU A 79 -5.25 13.55 -18.11
C GLU A 79 -5.08 13.47 -16.58
N THR A 80 -6.09 12.95 -15.88
CA THR A 80 -6.12 12.84 -14.40
C THR A 80 -6.17 11.40 -13.94
#